data_AF-A0A5B0DJZ8-F1
#
_entry.id   AF-A0A5B0DJZ8-F1
#
_cell.length_a   1.000
_cell.length_b   1.000
_cell.length_c   1.000
_cell.angle_alpha   90.00
_cell.angle_beta   90.00
_cell.angle_gamma   90.00
#
_symmetry.space_group_name_H-M   'P 1'
#
loop_
_entity.id
_entity.type
_entity.pdbx_description
1 polymer ?
#
loop_
_entity_poly.entity_id
_entity_poly.type
_entity_poly.pdbx_seq_one_letter_code
_entity_poly.pdbx_strand_id
1 'polypeptide(L)'
;MKRDMEKVRQILIDLSKGTGKQSFFRNEEDLEHFYHLEIMKDAGLITYREANTFERIVLYGVPKLTWSGNDYLDAISDDTMWNKTKEGIKEKGLELGSIPFGLLKDYAIQTVKQRLGIE
;
A
#
# COMPACT_ATOMS: atom_id res chain seq x y z
N MET A 1 0.16 -12.60 -9.47
CA MET A 1 1.30 -11.85 -8.89
C MET A 1 1.19 -11.93 -7.37
N LYS A 2 2.29 -11.77 -6.63
CA LYS A 2 2.25 -11.73 -5.15
C LYS A 2 2.30 -10.27 -4.71
N ARG A 3 1.59 -9.92 -3.63
CA ARG A 3 1.63 -8.57 -3.07
C ARG A 3 3.01 -8.28 -2.48
N ASP A 4 3.61 -7.18 -2.89
CA ASP A 4 4.82 -6.58 -2.32
C ASP A 4 4.43 -5.41 -1.41
N MET A 5 4.79 -5.49 -0.13
CA MET A 5 4.43 -4.46 0.85
C MET A 5 5.29 -3.20 0.77
N GLU A 6 6.52 -3.28 0.25
CA GLU A 6 7.34 -2.09 0.00
C GLU A 6 6.78 -1.32 -1.20
N LYS A 7 6.29 -2.03 -2.23
CA LYS A 7 5.55 -1.40 -3.35
C LYS A 7 4.28 -0.70 -2.87
N VAL A 8 3.47 -1.37 -2.04
CA VAL A 8 2.26 -0.77 -1.45
C VAL A 8 2.60 0.49 -0.67
N ARG A 9 3.63 0.44 0.19
CA ARG A 9 4.09 1.59 0.96
C ARG A 9 4.49 2.75 0.05
N GLN A 10 5.32 2.48 -0.96
CA GLN A 10 5.80 3.51 -1.88
C GLN A 10 4.64 4.16 -2.64
N ILE A 11 3.69 3.37 -3.15
CA ILE A 11 2.50 3.89 -3.82
C ILE A 11 1.72 4.82 -2.88
N LEU A 12 1.44 4.42 -1.64
CA LEU A 12 0.70 5.28 -0.70
C LEU A 12 1.42 6.61 -0.42
N ILE A 13 2.75 6.58 -0.30
CA ILE A 13 3.58 7.79 -0.11
C ILE A 13 3.55 8.70 -1.35
N ASP A 14 3.54 8.14 -2.55
CA ASP A 14 3.46 8.93 -3.78
C ASP A 14 2.07 9.56 -3.93
N LEU A 15 1.02 8.78 -3.68
CA LEU A 15 -0.36 9.27 -3.74
C LEU A 15 -0.62 10.39 -2.73
N SER A 16 0.01 10.37 -1.55
CA SER A 16 -0.12 11.45 -0.55
C SER A 16 0.50 12.78 -1.01
N LYS A 17 1.46 12.73 -1.94
CA LYS A 17 2.05 13.89 -2.61
C LYS A 17 1.28 14.31 -3.87
N GLY A 18 0.17 13.63 -4.18
CA GLY A 18 -0.60 13.84 -5.40
C GLY A 18 0.09 13.29 -6.65
N THR A 19 1.09 12.41 -6.51
CA THR A 19 1.80 11.79 -7.63
C THR A 19 1.34 10.35 -7.81
N GLY A 20 1.28 9.88 -9.06
CA GLY A 20 0.90 8.50 -9.36
C GLY A 20 0.79 8.24 -10.85
N LYS A 21 1.16 7.03 -11.26
CA LYS A 21 1.04 6.60 -12.66
C LYS A 21 -0.44 6.45 -13.02
N GLN A 22 -0.82 6.94 -14.20
CA GLN A 22 -2.21 6.94 -14.66
C GLN A 22 -2.42 6.16 -15.96
N SER A 23 -1.35 5.69 -16.59
CA SER A 23 -1.41 4.92 -17.84
C SER A 23 -0.49 3.72 -17.72
N PHE A 24 -1.02 2.53 -18.00
CA PHE A 24 -0.36 1.25 -17.81
C PHE A 24 -0.46 0.44 -19.09
N PHE A 25 0.65 0.24 -19.79
CA PHE A 25 0.71 -0.64 -20.96
C PHE A 25 0.59 -2.10 -20.52
N ARG A 26 0.20 -3.00 -21.43
CA ARG A 26 0.18 -4.44 -21.14
C ARG A 26 1.56 -5.09 -21.19
N ASN A 27 2.54 -4.48 -20.53
CA ASN A 27 3.86 -5.05 -20.26
C ASN A 27 3.95 -5.52 -18.80
N GLU A 28 4.99 -6.28 -18.47
CA GLU A 28 5.12 -6.92 -17.14
C GLU A 28 5.18 -5.89 -16.00
N GLU A 29 6.00 -4.84 -16.13
CA GLU A 29 6.19 -3.81 -15.09
C GLU A 29 4.89 -3.05 -14.78
N ASP A 30 4.14 -2.67 -15.82
CA ASP A 30 2.91 -1.90 -15.68
C ASP A 30 1.77 -2.74 -15.14
N LEU A 31 1.69 -4.01 -15.53
CA LEU A 31 0.72 -4.94 -14.97
C LEU A 31 1.05 -5.27 -13.51
N GLU A 32 2.33 -5.33 -13.12
CA GLU A 32 2.73 -5.46 -11.72
C GLU A 32 2.29 -4.25 -10.90
N HIS A 33 2.55 -3.05 -11.38
CA HIS A 33 2.13 -1.85 -10.67
C HIS A 33 0.61 -1.76 -10.59
N PHE A 34 -0.10 -2.04 -11.68
CA PHE A 34 -1.56 -2.02 -11.71
C PHE A 34 -2.18 -3.07 -10.78
N TYR A 35 -1.62 -4.28 -10.73
CA TYR A 35 -2.04 -5.31 -9.78
C TYR A 35 -2.00 -4.82 -8.33
N HIS A 36 -0.98 -4.05 -7.94
CA HIS A 36 -0.91 -3.47 -6.60
C HIS A 36 -2.01 -2.41 -6.38
N LEU A 37 -2.32 -1.60 -7.39
CA LEU A 37 -3.45 -0.67 -7.30
C LEU A 37 -4.79 -1.41 -7.13
N GLU A 38 -5.01 -2.51 -7.86
CA GLU A 38 -6.23 -3.32 -7.76
C GLU A 38 -6.43 -3.86 -6.34
N ILE A 39 -5.44 -4.57 -5.79
CA ILE A 39 -5.56 -5.14 -4.44
C ILE A 39 -5.64 -4.06 -3.36
N MET A 40 -5.05 -2.88 -3.57
CA MET A 40 -5.16 -1.74 -2.65
C MET A 40 -6.56 -1.10 -2.70
N LYS A 41 -7.19 -1.07 -3.87
CA LYS A 41 -8.59 -0.65 -4.06
C LYS A 41 -9.54 -1.64 -3.39
N ASP A 42 -9.33 -2.94 -3.58
CA ASP A 42 -10.12 -4.01 -2.95
C ASP A 42 -9.98 -4.00 -1.42
N ALA A 43 -8.78 -3.69 -0.91
CA ALA A 43 -8.52 -3.51 0.52
C ALA A 43 -9.06 -2.17 1.08
N GLY A 44 -9.67 -1.32 0.24
CA GLY A 44 -10.24 -0.04 0.64
C GLY A 44 -9.20 1.00 1.05
N LEU A 45 -7.95 0.90 0.60
CA LEU A 45 -6.90 1.89 0.87
C LEU A 45 -6.93 3.05 -0.11
N ILE A 46 -7.29 2.76 -1.36
CA ILE A 46 -7.36 3.76 -2.42
C ILE A 46 -8.66 3.64 -3.21
N THR A 47 -8.98 4.68 -3.97
CA THR A 47 -10.07 4.67 -4.94
C THR A 47 -9.58 5.29 -6.25
N TYR A 48 -9.99 4.67 -7.36
CA TYR A 48 -9.77 5.19 -8.69
C TYR A 48 -10.87 4.67 -9.61
N ARG A 49 -11.01 5.34 -10.75
CA ARG A 49 -11.78 4.85 -11.89
C ARG A 49 -10.82 4.64 -13.06
N GLU A 50 -11.09 3.63 -13.85
CA GLU A 50 -10.25 3.21 -14.96
C GLU A 50 -11.05 2.97 -16.24
N ALA A 51 -10.37 3.10 -17.37
CA ALA A 51 -10.81 2.64 -18.67
C ALA A 51 -9.82 1.60 -19.20
N ASN A 52 -10.36 0.51 -19.75
CA ASN A 52 -9.57 -0.56 -20.33
C ASN A 52 -9.62 -0.49 -21.85
N THR A 53 -8.46 -0.54 -22.49
CA THR A 53 -8.35 -0.72 -23.94
C THR A 53 -7.59 -2.01 -24.26
N PHE A 54 -7.44 -2.31 -25.55
CA PHE A 54 -6.64 -3.45 -25.99
C PHE A 54 -5.18 -3.31 -25.55
N GLU A 55 -4.59 -2.12 -25.66
CA GLU A 55 -3.16 -1.90 -25.45
C GLU A 55 -2.78 -1.47 -24.03
N ARG A 56 -3.71 -0.81 -23.31
CA ARG A 56 -3.40 -0.20 -22.02
C ARG A 56 -4.61 -0.05 -21.10
N ILE A 57 -4.33 0.24 -19.84
CA ILE A 57 -5.27 0.64 -18.81
C ILE A 57 -4.99 2.10 -18.46
N VAL A 58 -6.02 2.94 -18.42
CA VAL A 58 -5.90 4.38 -18.15
C VAL A 58 -6.79 4.76 -16.98
N LEU A 59 -6.23 5.47 -16.00
CA LEU A 59 -6.95 5.98 -14.83
C LEU A 59 -7.52 7.37 -15.10
N TYR A 60 -8.70 7.64 -14.57
CA TYR A 60 -9.32 8.96 -14.58
C TYR A 60 -8.75 9.83 -13.45
N GLY A 61 -7.50 10.25 -13.62
CA GLY A 61 -6.72 11.01 -12.64
C GLY A 61 -5.91 10.13 -11.70
N VAL A 62 -5.14 10.79 -10.82
CA VAL A 62 -4.35 10.11 -9.78
C VAL A 62 -5.29 9.38 -8.81
N PRO A 63 -5.01 8.10 -8.44
CA PRO A 63 -5.75 7.42 -7.38
C PRO A 63 -5.80 8.25 -6.09
N LYS A 64 -6.92 8.21 -5.38
CA LYS A 64 -7.09 8.93 -4.13
C LYS A 64 -6.98 7.99 -2.95
N LEU A 65 -6.31 8.43 -1.88
CA LEU A 65 -6.35 7.74 -0.60
C LEU A 65 -7.77 7.78 -0.03
N THR A 66 -8.24 6.65 0.49
CA THR A 66 -9.44 6.62 1.34
C THR A 66 -9.08 7.06 2.76
N TRP A 67 -10.06 7.18 3.66
CA TRP A 67 -9.79 7.41 5.08
C TRP A 67 -8.90 6.30 5.68
N SER A 68 -9.29 5.04 5.48
CA SER A 68 -8.47 3.88 5.90
C SER A 68 -7.09 3.85 5.25
N GLY A 69 -6.96 4.36 4.02
CA GLY A 69 -5.68 4.53 3.34
C GLY A 69 -4.77 5.54 4.03
N ASN A 70 -5.32 6.67 4.47
CA ASN A 70 -4.58 7.68 5.24
C ASN A 70 -4.17 7.10 6.61
N ASP A 71 -5.09 6.47 7.35
CA ASP A 71 -4.76 5.85 8.64
C ASP A 71 -3.61 4.85 8.54
N TYR A 72 -3.63 4.01 7.49
CA TYR A 72 -2.55 3.04 7.26
C TYR A 72 -1.25 3.71 6.79
N LEU A 73 -1.33 4.72 5.91
CA LEU A 73 -0.18 5.50 5.47
C LEU A 73 0.52 6.17 6.66
N ASP A 74 -0.23 6.78 7.57
CA ASP A 74 0.33 7.42 8.77
C ASP A 74 1.10 6.41 9.63
N ALA A 75 0.65 5.15 9.67
CA ALA A 75 1.33 4.09 10.40
C ALA A 75 2.64 3.60 9.76
N ILE A 76 2.81 3.77 8.45
CA ILE A 76 3.95 3.20 7.71
C ILE A 76 4.84 4.24 7.02
N SER A 77 4.45 5.52 7.00
CA SER A 77 5.17 6.57 6.26
C SER A 77 6.52 6.92 6.90
N ASP A 78 6.62 6.91 8.22
CA ASP A 78 7.87 7.14 8.95
C ASP A 78 8.79 5.91 8.83
N ASP A 79 10.00 6.10 8.27
CA ASP A 79 10.95 5.00 8.06
C ASP A 79 11.33 4.30 9.38
N THR A 80 11.41 5.04 10.48
CA THR A 80 11.75 4.46 11.79
C THR A 80 10.64 3.54 12.28
N MET A 81 9.38 3.96 12.20
CA MET A 81 8.24 3.11 12.55
C MET A 81 8.07 1.93 11.61
N TRP A 82 8.28 2.14 10.32
CA TRP A 82 8.20 1.06 9.34
C TRP A 82 9.27 0.01 9.60
N ASN A 83 10.51 0.41 9.85
CA ASN A 83 11.58 -0.54 10.17
C ASN A 83 11.30 -1.32 11.46
N LYS A 84 10.81 -0.67 12.52
CA LYS A 84 10.37 -1.37 13.75
C LYS A 84 9.27 -2.39 13.48
N THR A 85 8.29 -2.04 12.64
CA THR A 85 7.21 -2.93 12.22
C THR A 85 7.78 -4.16 11.52
N LYS A 86 8.71 -3.95 10.57
CA LYS A 86 9.39 -5.03 9.83
C LYS A 86 10.22 -5.93 10.73
N GLU A 87 10.99 -5.34 11.64
CA GLU A 87 11.84 -6.05 12.60
C GLU A 87 11.00 -6.92 13.52
N GLY A 88 9.95 -6.37 14.14
CA GLY A 88 9.10 -7.15 15.04
C GLY A 88 8.30 -8.27 14.35
N ILE A 89 8.01 -8.13 13.06
CA ILE A 89 7.45 -9.23 12.23
C ILE A 89 8.50 -10.30 11.97
N LYS A 90 9.72 -9.89 11.60
CA LYS A 90 10.84 -10.78 11.31
C LYS A 90 11.28 -11.57 12.54
N GLU A 91 11.32 -10.95 13.71
CA GLU A 91 11.62 -11.60 15.00
C GLU A 91 10.64 -12.73 15.34
N LYS A 92 9.40 -12.64 14.85
CA LYS A 92 8.38 -13.68 14.98
C LYS A 92 8.48 -14.78 13.91
N GLY A 93 9.52 -14.75 13.08
CA GLY A 93 9.72 -15.71 11.98
C GLY A 93 8.76 -15.53 10.81
N LEU A 94 8.15 -14.35 10.67
CA LEU A 94 7.19 -14.05 9.60
C LEU A 94 7.78 -13.07 8.58
N GLU A 95 7.25 -13.10 7.37
CA GLU A 95 7.57 -12.15 6.30
C GLU A 95 6.36 -11.27 5.98
N LEU A 96 6.58 -10.01 5.63
CA LEU A 96 5.51 -9.04 5.30
C LEU A 96 4.52 -9.54 4.25
N GLY A 97 5.04 -10.20 3.21
CA GLY A 97 4.25 -10.72 2.09
C GLY A 97 3.47 -12.00 2.42
N SER A 98 3.68 -12.58 3.60
CA SER A 98 3.10 -13.85 4.03
C SER A 98 2.09 -13.68 5.17
N ILE A 99 1.87 -12.45 5.64
CA ILE A 99 0.87 -12.11 6.66
C ILE A 99 -0.41 -11.58 5.98
N PRO A 100 -1.62 -12.01 6.40
CA PRO A 100 -2.88 -11.40 5.96
C PRO A 100 -2.86 -9.88 6.11
N PHE A 101 -3.42 -9.14 5.14
CA PHE A 101 -3.36 -7.68 5.13
C PHE A 101 -3.84 -7.03 6.44
N GLY A 102 -5.01 -7.46 6.94
CA GLY A 102 -5.61 -6.88 8.13
C GLY A 102 -4.67 -6.97 9.34
N LEU A 103 -4.04 -8.13 9.54
CA LEU A 103 -3.10 -8.32 10.65
C LEU A 103 -1.85 -7.44 10.51
N LEU A 104 -1.32 -7.29 9.29
CA LEU A 104 -0.19 -6.41 9.06
C LEU A 104 -0.56 -4.94 9.34
N LYS A 105 -1.74 -4.50 8.88
CA LYS A 105 -2.26 -3.16 9.14
C LYS A 105 -2.41 -2.92 10.65
N ASP A 106 -3.05 -3.85 11.36
CA ASP A 106 -3.28 -3.74 12.80
C ASP A 106 -1.95 -3.69 13.57
N TYR A 107 -0.97 -4.50 13.15
CA TYR A 107 0.36 -4.51 13.77
C TYR A 107 1.13 -3.20 13.55
N ALA A 108 1.06 -2.61 12.36
CA ALA A 108 1.65 -1.29 12.09
C ALA A 108 1.01 -0.20 12.98
N ILE A 109 -0.32 -0.19 13.08
CA ILE A 109 -1.05 0.74 13.97
C ILE A 109 -0.67 0.51 15.43
N GLN A 110 -0.56 -0.74 15.88
CA GLN A 110 -0.11 -1.08 17.23
C GLN A 110 1.30 -0.54 17.52
N THR A 111 2.20 -0.62 16.54
CA THR A 111 3.56 -0.08 16.68
C THR A 111 3.53 1.44 16.91
N VAL A 112 2.64 2.17 16.23
CA VAL A 112 2.42 3.60 16.48
C VAL A 112 1.80 3.86 17.86
N LYS A 113 0.79 3.08 18.26
CA LYS A 113 0.19 3.19 19.60
C LYS A 113 1.23 3.06 20.72
N GLN A 114 2.14 2.10 20.60
CA GLN A 114 3.26 1.91 21.54
C GLN A 114 4.18 3.14 21.59
N ARG A 115 4.44 3.80 20.47
CA ARG A 115 5.21 5.06 20.42
C ARG A 115 4.47 6.22 21.09
N LEU A 116 3.15 6.24 21.00
CA LEU A 116 2.30 7.26 21.62
C LEU A 116 2.02 6.99 23.12
N GLY A 117 2.33 5.80 23.62
CA GLY A 117 2.08 5.43 25.03
C GLY A 117 0.61 5.16 25.35
N ILE A 118 -0.17 4.74 24.36
CA ILE A 118 -1.59 4.39 24.51
C ILE A 118 -1.77 2.89 24.23
N GLU A 119 -2.44 2.18 25.14
CA GLU A 119 -2.77 0.75 25.01
C GLU A 119 -3.97 0.52 24.08
#